data_AF-J9DBX4-F1
#
_entry.id   AF-J9DBX4-F1
#
_cell.length_a   1.000
_cell.length_b   1.000
_cell.length_c   1.000
_cell.angle_alpha   90.00
_cell.angle_beta   90.00
_cell.angle_gamma   90.00
#
_symmetry.space_group_name_H-M   'P 1'
#
loop_
_entity.id
_entity.type
_entity.pdbx_description
1 polymer ?
#
loop_
_entity_poly.entity_id
_entity_poly.type
_entity_poly.pdbx_seq_one_letter_code
_entity_poly.pdbx_strand_id
1 'polypeptide(L)'
;MLISFLIEREFVFMSTENNINVDEVKKIACKKILHKRLEKKLNSTQIDSIKSRIQIVKPSVIHKQEESLFRSDIVELESHKFEKDRKNYFFDDCEKYVCENKYDIIPEIYNGKNIYDFIDTNAAEMFEKIENDENSKNTLRTYDIFTKEERKYIETIGKRKREKEILSSFNNRATIPIRWIDNRVKNVVEDVLPPKPATITHEKPPKIDNEFKKPLRYFEKRPKHIFRARSKKGLRRK
;
A
#
# COMPACT_ATOMS: atom_id res chain seq x y z
N MET A 1 84.60 -2.12 -47.84
CA MET A 1 83.18 -1.89 -48.23
C MET A 1 82.19 -2.78 -47.47
N LEU A 2 82.47 -4.06 -47.22
CA LEU A 2 81.55 -4.92 -46.46
C LEU A 2 81.40 -4.49 -44.99
N ILE A 3 82.50 -4.14 -44.33
CA ILE A 3 82.49 -3.73 -42.92
C ILE A 3 81.67 -2.44 -42.72
N SER A 4 81.75 -1.46 -43.62
CA SER A 4 80.97 -0.22 -43.54
C SER A 4 79.45 -0.45 -43.65
N PHE A 5 79.01 -1.43 -44.43
CA PHE A 5 77.60 -1.79 -44.55
C PHE A 5 77.06 -2.48 -43.28
N LEU A 6 77.91 -3.22 -42.57
CA LEU A 6 77.53 -3.97 -41.37
C LEU A 6 77.48 -3.09 -40.11
N ILE A 7 78.11 -1.91 -40.10
CA ILE A 7 78.18 -1.01 -38.94
C ILE A 7 76.80 -0.43 -38.56
N GLU A 8 75.92 -0.16 -39.53
CA GLU A 8 74.63 0.50 -39.28
C GLU A 8 73.46 -0.48 -39.05
N ARG A 9 73.70 -1.79 -39.05
CA ARG A 9 72.63 -2.79 -38.93
C ARG A 9 72.78 -3.61 -37.67
N GLU A 10 71.65 -3.79 -36.98
CA GLU A 10 71.57 -4.71 -35.84
C GLU A 10 71.27 -6.11 -36.34
N PHE A 11 71.94 -7.10 -35.75
CA PHE A 11 71.74 -8.51 -36.03
C PHE A 11 70.98 -9.15 -34.87
N VAL A 12 70.02 -10.02 -35.21
CA VAL A 12 69.22 -10.76 -34.23
C VAL A 12 69.18 -12.21 -34.69
N PHE A 13 69.42 -13.13 -33.76
CA PHE A 13 69.32 -14.57 -34.03
C PHE A 13 67.86 -15.00 -33.96
N MET A 14 67.34 -15.57 -35.05
CA MET A 14 66.00 -16.15 -35.08
C MET A 14 66.06 -17.63 -35.42
N SER A 15 65.34 -18.42 -34.64
CA SER A 15 65.09 -19.84 -34.91
C SER A 15 63.59 -20.05 -35.10
N THR A 16 63.21 -20.93 -36.03
CA THR A 16 61.82 -21.33 -36.28
C THR A 16 61.37 -22.49 -35.39
N GLU A 17 62.29 -23.10 -34.64
CA GLU A 17 61.98 -24.21 -33.72
C GLU A 17 61.39 -23.69 -32.42
N ASN A 18 61.92 -22.57 -31.90
CA ASN A 18 61.44 -21.91 -30.71
C ASN A 18 60.76 -20.60 -31.10
N ASN A 19 59.42 -20.52 -31.01
CA ASN A 19 58.60 -19.34 -31.35
C ASN A 19 58.94 -18.06 -30.54
N ILE A 20 59.88 -18.12 -29.60
CA ILE A 20 60.31 -17.03 -28.71
C ILE A 20 60.94 -15.88 -29.51
N ASN A 21 61.75 -16.19 -30.53
CA ASN A 21 62.60 -15.17 -31.17
C ASN A 21 61.91 -14.46 -32.34
N VAL A 22 60.88 -15.06 -32.95
CA VAL A 22 60.16 -14.47 -34.10
C VAL A 22 59.42 -13.20 -33.69
N ASP A 23 58.80 -13.20 -32.51
CA ASP A 23 58.07 -12.05 -32.00
C ASP A 23 59.00 -10.89 -31.62
N GLU A 24 60.19 -11.17 -31.10
CA GLU A 24 61.18 -10.16 -30.76
C GLU A 24 61.71 -9.45 -32.01
N VAL A 25 62.09 -10.23 -33.04
CA VAL A 25 62.52 -9.67 -34.34
C VAL A 25 61.41 -8.82 -34.95
N LYS A 26 60.16 -9.28 -34.89
CA LYS A 26 58.99 -8.51 -35.34
C LYS A 26 58.86 -7.18 -34.60
N LYS A 27 58.96 -7.19 -33.26
CA LYS A 27 58.92 -5.96 -32.44
C LYS A 27 60.04 -4.99 -32.82
N ILE A 28 61.27 -5.48 -33.00
CA ILE A 28 62.43 -4.65 -33.38
C ILE A 28 62.24 -4.05 -34.78
N ALA A 29 61.84 -4.86 -35.76
CA ALA A 29 61.58 -4.41 -37.11
C ALA A 29 60.45 -3.37 -37.17
N CYS A 30 59.33 -3.63 -36.48
CA CYS A 30 58.21 -2.69 -36.39
C CYS A 30 58.62 -1.37 -35.75
N LYS A 31 59.39 -1.39 -34.65
CA LYS A 31 59.90 -0.17 -34.00
C LYS A 31 60.77 0.67 -34.95
N LYS A 32 61.67 0.04 -35.71
CA LYS A 32 62.53 0.75 -36.69
C LYS A 32 61.72 1.39 -37.81
N ILE A 33 60.76 0.66 -38.38
CA ILE A 33 59.88 1.21 -39.42
C ILE A 33 59.04 2.35 -38.87
N LEU A 34 58.55 2.21 -37.63
CA LEU A 34 57.76 3.22 -36.95
C LEU A 34 58.59 4.49 -36.71
N HIS A 35 59.85 4.37 -36.28
CA HIS A 35 60.76 5.53 -36.12
C HIS A 35 60.94 6.31 -37.42
N LYS A 36 61.29 5.63 -38.52
CA LYS A 36 61.45 6.27 -39.83
C LYS A 36 60.17 6.96 -40.32
N ARG A 37 59.01 6.34 -40.07
CA ARG A 37 57.71 6.93 -40.41
C ARG A 37 57.37 8.12 -39.53
N LEU A 38 57.70 8.06 -38.23
CA LEU A 38 57.53 9.16 -37.31
C LEU A 38 58.39 10.35 -37.72
N GLU A 39 59.67 10.16 -38.06
CA GLU A 39 60.55 11.24 -38.55
C GLU A 39 59.96 11.92 -39.79
N LYS A 40 59.50 11.13 -40.76
CA LYS A 40 58.84 11.65 -41.97
C LYS A 40 57.56 12.42 -41.64
N LYS A 41 56.80 11.96 -40.63
CA LYS A 41 55.57 12.61 -40.19
C LYS A 41 55.86 13.86 -39.36
N LEU A 42 56.93 13.85 -38.55
CA LEU A 42 57.47 14.98 -37.78
C LEU A 42 57.82 16.17 -38.68
N ASN A 43 58.41 15.87 -39.83
CA ASN A 43 58.75 16.87 -40.83
C ASN A 43 57.56 17.31 -41.70
N SER A 44 56.35 16.77 -41.47
CA SER A 44 55.14 17.07 -42.24
C SER A 44 54.16 17.94 -41.46
N THR A 45 53.45 18.82 -42.18
CA THR A 45 52.37 19.68 -41.64
C THR A 45 51.15 18.90 -41.15
N GLN A 46 51.04 17.61 -41.47
CA GLN A 46 49.93 16.77 -41.01
C GLN A 46 49.90 16.60 -39.49
N ILE A 47 51.00 16.86 -38.79
CA ILE A 47 51.06 16.76 -37.32
C ILE A 47 50.18 17.79 -36.63
N ASP A 48 50.05 18.99 -37.19
CA ASP A 48 49.27 20.05 -36.55
C ASP A 48 47.80 19.65 -36.42
N SER A 49 47.30 18.82 -37.35
CA SER A 49 45.93 18.24 -37.29
C SER A 49 45.74 17.16 -36.21
N ILE A 50 46.82 16.60 -35.67
CA ILE A 50 46.79 15.50 -34.68
C ILE A 50 47.25 15.98 -33.30
N LYS A 51 47.97 17.11 -33.24
CA LYS A 51 48.57 17.68 -32.02
C LYS A 51 47.59 17.76 -30.85
N SER A 52 46.34 18.18 -31.10
CA SER A 52 45.29 18.25 -30.08
C SER A 52 44.89 16.90 -29.47
N ARG A 53 44.96 15.80 -30.24
CA ARG A 53 44.66 14.44 -29.76
C ARG A 53 45.80 13.82 -28.95
N ILE A 54 47.03 14.28 -29.20
CA ILE A 54 48.24 13.79 -28.52
C ILE A 54 48.46 14.54 -27.20
N GLN A 55 48.12 15.83 -27.17
CA GLN A 55 48.34 16.67 -26.01
C GLN A 55 47.40 16.27 -24.85
N ILE A 56 47.98 15.72 -23.78
CA ILE A 56 47.28 15.50 -22.52
C ILE A 56 47.30 16.82 -21.74
N VAL A 57 46.12 17.38 -21.45
CA VAL A 57 45.98 18.59 -20.63
C VAL A 57 46.19 18.22 -19.17
N LYS A 58 47.17 18.86 -18.52
CA LYS A 58 47.35 18.78 -17.08
C LYS A 58 46.54 19.90 -16.41
N PRO A 59 45.88 19.63 -15.27
CA PRO A 59 45.13 20.66 -14.55
C PRO A 59 46.08 21.76 -14.06
N SER A 60 45.61 23.01 -14.08
CA SER A 60 46.38 24.20 -13.70
C SER A 60 46.55 24.34 -12.18
N VAL A 61 45.56 23.89 -11.41
CA VAL A 61 45.59 23.89 -9.95
C VAL A 61 45.43 22.46 -9.47
N ILE A 62 46.42 21.99 -8.74
CA ILE A 62 46.32 20.74 -7.99
C ILE A 62 45.76 21.12 -6.63
N HIS A 63 44.49 20.82 -6.39
CA HIS A 63 43.87 21.06 -5.09
C HIS A 63 44.58 20.23 -4.01
N LYS A 64 44.72 20.78 -2.79
CA LYS A 64 45.35 20.07 -1.66
C LYS A 64 44.49 18.91 -1.14
N GLN A 65 43.17 18.97 -1.36
CA GLN A 65 42.29 17.84 -1.11
C GLN A 65 42.41 16.89 -2.28
N GLU A 66 42.83 15.66 -1.99
CA GLU A 66 42.91 14.61 -2.98
C GLU A 66 41.49 14.14 -3.31
N GLU A 67 40.98 14.52 -4.48
CA GLU A 67 39.83 13.85 -5.08
C GLU A 67 40.26 12.42 -5.42
N SER A 68 40.02 11.48 -4.50
CA SER A 68 40.25 10.08 -4.78
C SER A 68 39.15 9.56 -5.70
N LEU A 69 39.53 8.82 -6.74
CA LEU A 69 38.55 8.03 -7.47
C LEU A 69 37.97 7.00 -6.50
N PHE A 70 36.70 7.17 -6.14
CA PHE A 70 36.00 6.23 -5.29
C PHE A 70 35.76 4.93 -6.07
N ARG A 71 36.75 4.05 -6.07
CA ARG A 71 36.61 2.66 -6.48
C ARG A 71 36.13 1.88 -5.28
N SER A 72 34.89 1.43 -5.31
CA SER A 72 34.26 0.65 -4.24
C SER A 72 34.68 -0.82 -4.23
N ASP A 73 35.81 -1.17 -4.85
CA ASP A 73 35.97 -2.49 -5.48
C ASP A 73 35.92 -3.68 -4.51
N ILE A 74 35.03 -4.61 -4.84
CA ILE A 74 35.43 -5.96 -5.27
C ILE A 74 34.87 -6.12 -6.70
N VAL A 75 35.72 -5.99 -7.72
CA VAL A 75 35.33 -6.38 -9.09
C VAL A 75 35.43 -7.90 -9.15
N GLU A 76 34.36 -8.59 -8.78
CA GLU A 76 34.27 -10.04 -8.96
C GLU A 76 34.27 -10.34 -10.47
N LEU A 77 35.44 -10.79 -10.95
CA LEU A 77 35.63 -11.35 -12.30
C LEU A 77 35.11 -12.79 -12.38
N GLU A 78 34.31 -13.22 -11.41
CA GLU A 78 33.64 -14.50 -11.51
C GLU A 78 32.65 -14.42 -12.66
N SER A 79 32.72 -15.41 -13.56
CA SER A 79 31.70 -15.63 -14.57
C SER A 79 30.42 -16.08 -13.87
N HIS A 80 29.77 -15.14 -13.16
CA HIS A 80 28.46 -15.35 -12.58
C HIS A 80 27.55 -15.75 -13.72
N LYS A 81 26.86 -16.89 -13.55
CA LYS A 81 25.86 -17.33 -14.52
C LYS A 81 24.85 -16.21 -14.66
N PHE A 82 24.88 -15.52 -15.80
CA PHE A 82 23.97 -14.43 -16.03
C PHE A 82 22.55 -14.99 -15.97
N GLU A 83 21.67 -14.28 -15.26
CA GLU A 83 20.26 -14.66 -15.13
C GLU A 83 19.59 -14.92 -16.49
N LYS A 84 20.10 -14.28 -17.55
CA LYS A 84 19.71 -14.44 -18.96
C LYS A 84 19.89 -15.86 -19.52
N ASP A 85 20.80 -16.67 -18.97
CA ASP A 85 21.08 -18.02 -19.47
C ASP A 85 20.05 -19.05 -18.97
N ARG A 86 19.16 -18.66 -18.04
CA ARG A 86 18.10 -19.53 -17.50
C ARG A 86 16.94 -19.62 -18.49
N LYS A 87 16.64 -20.82 -19.00
CA LYS A 87 15.57 -21.08 -19.99
C LYS A 87 14.16 -20.65 -19.54
N ASN A 88 13.88 -20.70 -18.24
CA ASN A 88 12.60 -20.34 -17.64
C ASN A 88 12.77 -19.16 -16.68
N TYR A 89 13.37 -18.07 -17.15
CA TYR A 89 13.61 -16.89 -16.33
C TYR A 89 12.33 -16.05 -16.18
N PHE A 90 11.85 -15.92 -14.94
CA PHE A 90 10.93 -14.87 -14.53
C PHE A 90 11.72 -13.89 -13.67
N PHE A 91 11.68 -12.61 -14.01
CA PHE A 91 12.42 -11.59 -13.28
C PHE A 91 11.65 -11.22 -12.01
N ASP A 92 12.31 -11.38 -10.86
CA ASP A 92 11.77 -11.02 -9.55
C ASP A 92 12.56 -9.84 -8.99
N ASP A 93 11.92 -8.68 -8.90
CA ASP A 93 12.51 -7.46 -8.35
C ASP A 93 12.74 -7.58 -6.83
N CYS A 94 11.89 -8.33 -6.15
CA CYS A 94 11.88 -8.40 -4.69
C CYS A 94 13.10 -9.13 -4.12
N GLU A 95 13.66 -10.09 -4.87
CA GLU A 95 14.84 -10.85 -4.46
C GLU A 95 16.05 -9.95 -4.15
N LYS A 96 16.18 -8.84 -4.88
CA LYS A 96 17.32 -7.91 -4.82
C LYS A 96 17.29 -6.96 -3.62
N TYR A 97 16.17 -6.86 -2.91
CA TYR A 97 16.09 -5.99 -1.74
C TYR A 97 16.95 -6.50 -0.59
N VAL A 98 17.53 -5.57 0.19
CA VAL A 98 18.34 -5.85 1.38
C VAL A 98 17.47 -5.68 2.63
N CYS A 99 16.46 -6.53 2.77
CA CYS A 99 15.57 -6.59 3.92
C CYS A 99 15.16 -8.04 4.20
N GLU A 100 14.68 -8.32 5.42
CA GLU A 100 14.17 -9.66 5.77
C GLU A 100 12.82 -9.93 5.11
N ASN A 101 11.91 -8.96 5.19
CA ASN A 101 10.55 -9.03 4.67
C ASN A 101 10.46 -8.57 3.21
N LYS A 102 11.12 -9.27 2.30
CA LYS A 102 11.21 -8.87 0.88
C LYS A 102 9.91 -8.99 0.10
N TYR A 103 9.05 -9.93 0.49
CA TYR A 103 7.87 -10.34 -0.26
C TYR A 103 6.55 -9.84 0.36
N ASP A 104 6.63 -9.01 1.40
CA ASP A 104 5.43 -8.46 2.03
C ASP A 104 4.75 -7.43 1.12
N ILE A 105 3.43 -7.55 0.97
CA ILE A 105 2.64 -6.61 0.15
C ILE A 105 2.33 -5.37 0.98
N ILE A 106 2.86 -4.22 0.56
CA ILE A 106 2.54 -2.92 1.15
C ILE A 106 1.17 -2.48 0.63
N PRO A 107 0.18 -2.20 1.50
CA PRO A 107 -1.08 -1.65 1.04
C PRO A 107 -0.89 -0.21 0.53
N GLU A 108 -1.57 0.14 -0.57
CA GLU A 108 -1.47 1.48 -1.17
C GLU A 108 -2.56 2.42 -0.68
N ILE A 109 -3.81 1.95 -0.61
CA ILE A 109 -4.99 2.79 -0.34
C ILE A 109 -5.76 2.25 0.86
N TYR A 110 -6.07 3.13 1.80
CA TYR A 110 -6.94 2.85 2.95
C TYR A 110 -8.00 3.94 3.11
N ASN A 111 -9.28 3.55 3.12
CA ASN A 111 -10.43 4.47 3.25
C ASN A 111 -10.40 5.69 2.30
N GLY A 112 -9.92 5.48 1.06
CA GLY A 112 -9.81 6.53 0.05
C GLY A 112 -8.64 7.49 0.25
N LYS A 113 -7.73 7.21 1.18
CA LYS A 113 -6.46 7.92 1.38
C LYS A 113 -5.29 7.02 1.01
N ASN A 114 -4.23 7.61 0.47
CA ASN A 114 -2.97 6.91 0.21
C ASN A 114 -2.23 6.68 1.54
N ILE A 115 -1.61 5.52 1.71
CA ILE A 115 -0.85 5.18 2.91
C ILE A 115 0.54 5.81 2.89
N TYR A 116 1.14 5.97 1.71
CA TYR A 116 2.49 6.53 1.57
C TYR A 116 2.60 7.95 2.16
N ASP A 117 1.52 8.73 2.06
CA ASP A 117 1.44 10.10 2.58
C ASP A 117 1.55 10.16 4.12
N PHE A 118 1.39 9.02 4.81
CA PHE A 118 1.42 8.91 6.27
C PHE A 118 2.62 8.11 6.80
N ILE A 119 3.58 7.74 5.95
CA ILE A 119 4.80 7.03 6.38
C ILE A 119 5.80 8.07 6.91
N ASP A 120 6.03 8.09 8.22
CA ASP A 120 7.03 8.94 8.88
C ASP A 120 7.67 8.17 10.04
N THR A 121 8.98 8.37 10.26
CA THR A 121 9.69 7.80 11.41
C THR A 121 9.15 8.33 12.73
N ASN A 122 8.65 9.56 12.73
CA ASN A 122 8.19 10.25 13.94
C ASN A 122 6.66 10.26 14.12
N ALA A 123 5.93 9.44 13.36
CA ALA A 123 4.47 9.43 13.37
C ALA A 123 3.89 9.19 14.78
N ALA A 124 4.48 8.27 15.55
CA ALA A 124 4.00 7.92 16.90
C ALA A 124 3.97 9.13 17.86
N GLU A 125 5.02 9.96 17.87
CA GLU A 125 5.07 11.15 18.71
C GLU A 125 4.02 12.19 18.31
N MET A 126 3.73 12.32 17.01
CA MET A 126 2.69 13.22 16.53
C MET A 126 1.31 12.73 16.96
N PHE A 127 1.06 11.42 16.92
CA PHE A 127 -0.19 10.84 17.39
C PHE A 127 -0.39 11.08 18.89
N GLU A 128 0.62 10.85 19.72
CA GLU A 128 0.54 11.12 21.17
C GLU A 128 0.22 12.59 21.48
N LYS A 129 0.83 13.54 20.75
CA LYS A 129 0.52 14.97 20.89
C LYS A 129 -0.93 15.28 20.53
N ILE A 130 -1.42 14.73 19.42
CA ILE A 130 -2.80 14.93 18.98
C ILE A 130 -3.77 14.33 20.00
N GLU A 131 -3.52 13.14 20.50
CA GLU A 131 -4.36 12.50 21.52
C GLU A 131 -4.40 13.31 22.82
N ASN A 132 -3.25 13.84 23.27
CA ASN A 132 -3.20 14.72 24.43
C ASN A 132 -3.97 16.02 24.22
N ASP A 133 -3.83 16.64 23.05
CA ASP A 133 -4.59 17.83 22.67
C ASP A 133 -6.09 17.55 22.61
N GLU A 134 -6.51 16.42 22.03
CA GLU A 134 -7.91 16.00 22.01
C GLU A 134 -8.45 15.70 23.40
N ASN A 135 -7.68 15.02 24.24
CA ASN A 135 -8.07 14.72 25.63
C ASN A 135 -8.24 16.00 26.45
N SER A 136 -7.32 16.97 26.28
CA SER A 136 -7.45 18.28 26.91
C SER A 136 -8.72 18.99 26.43
N LYS A 137 -9.02 18.95 25.12
CA LYS A 137 -10.21 19.56 24.52
C LYS A 137 -11.50 18.83 24.88
N ASN A 138 -11.49 17.51 25.07
CA ASN A 138 -12.67 16.72 25.46
C ASN A 138 -13.21 17.09 26.85
N THR A 139 -12.38 17.68 27.72
CA THR A 139 -12.86 18.26 28.98
C THR A 139 -13.81 19.44 28.75
N LEU A 140 -13.61 20.21 27.66
CA LEU A 140 -14.62 21.10 27.12
C LEU A 140 -15.58 20.26 26.28
N ARG A 141 -16.82 20.10 26.75
CA ARG A 141 -17.94 19.44 26.04
C ARG A 141 -18.24 20.10 24.69
N THR A 142 -17.39 19.92 23.69
CA THR A 142 -17.48 20.55 22.36
C THR A 142 -18.51 19.87 21.46
N TYR A 143 -18.99 18.68 21.82
CA TYR A 143 -20.05 17.97 21.09
C TYR A 143 -21.48 18.32 21.54
N ASP A 144 -21.65 19.32 22.40
CA ASP A 144 -22.96 19.81 22.79
C ASP A 144 -23.48 20.80 21.74
N ILE A 145 -23.77 20.26 20.55
CA ILE A 145 -24.24 21.01 19.37
C ILE A 145 -25.57 21.72 19.66
N PHE A 146 -26.33 21.24 20.65
CA PHE A 146 -27.61 21.80 21.03
C PHE A 146 -27.45 23.06 21.88
N THR A 147 -28.08 24.13 21.41
CA THR A 147 -28.27 25.35 22.21
C THR A 147 -29.07 25.05 23.49
N LYS A 148 -28.92 25.91 24.49
CA LYS A 148 -29.60 25.77 25.79
C LYS A 148 -31.13 25.67 25.64
N GLU A 149 -31.68 26.32 24.61
CA GLU A 149 -33.10 26.32 24.29
C GLU A 149 -33.55 24.99 23.69
N GLU A 150 -32.81 24.45 22.72
CA GLU A 150 -33.08 23.15 22.11
C GLU A 150 -33.06 22.01 23.14
N ARG A 151 -32.19 22.09 24.15
CA ARG A 151 -32.18 21.11 25.25
C ARG A 151 -33.44 21.16 26.09
N LYS A 152 -33.85 22.36 26.50
CA LYS A 152 -35.12 22.54 27.23
C LYS A 152 -36.29 22.03 26.40
N TYR A 153 -36.29 22.28 25.10
CA TYR A 153 -37.31 21.78 24.19
C TYR A 153 -37.34 20.24 24.13
N ILE A 154 -36.19 19.59 23.98
CA ILE A 154 -36.08 18.11 24.02
C ILE A 154 -36.59 17.54 25.36
N GLU A 155 -36.26 18.19 26.48
CA GLU A 155 -36.76 17.79 27.81
C GLU A 155 -38.28 17.90 27.92
N THR A 156 -38.89 18.99 27.41
CA THR A 156 -40.35 19.15 27.41
C THR A 156 -41.05 18.10 26.55
N ILE A 157 -40.47 17.76 25.37
CA ILE A 157 -40.95 16.65 24.54
C ILE A 157 -40.87 15.32 25.30
N GLY A 158 -39.76 15.08 26.00
CA GLY A 158 -39.56 13.88 26.81
C GLY A 158 -40.59 13.75 27.93
N LYS A 159 -40.89 14.84 28.64
CA LYS A 159 -41.94 14.88 29.69
C LYS A 159 -43.31 14.56 29.12
N ARG A 160 -43.73 15.22 28.02
CA ARG A 160 -45.01 14.95 27.37
C ARG A 160 -45.14 13.51 26.87
N LYS A 161 -44.06 12.91 26.35
CA LYS A 161 -44.06 11.49 25.95
C LYS A 161 -44.35 10.58 27.14
N ARG A 162 -43.65 10.79 28.27
CA ARG A 162 -43.84 10.00 29.50
C ARG A 162 -45.26 10.12 30.06
N GLU A 163 -45.79 11.34 30.15
CA GLU A 163 -47.17 11.57 30.60
C GLU A 163 -48.18 10.82 29.74
N LYS A 164 -48.00 10.85 28.42
CA LYS A 164 -48.87 10.15 27.48
C LYS A 164 -48.76 8.64 27.58
N GLU A 165 -47.57 8.10 27.81
CA GLU A 165 -47.35 6.66 28.05
C GLU A 165 -48.04 6.21 29.35
N ILE A 166 -47.90 6.97 30.43
CA ILE A 166 -48.56 6.71 31.71
C ILE A 166 -50.08 6.73 31.52
N LEU A 167 -50.64 7.79 30.92
CA LEU A 167 -52.08 7.89 30.67
C LEU A 167 -52.59 6.76 29.77
N SER A 168 -51.84 6.41 28.72
CA SER A 168 -52.19 5.28 27.85
C SER A 168 -52.18 3.96 28.61
N SER A 169 -51.22 3.74 29.51
CA SER A 169 -51.16 2.53 30.34
C SER A 169 -52.31 2.46 31.34
N PHE A 170 -52.69 3.60 31.95
CA PHE A 170 -53.85 3.70 32.84
C PHE A 170 -55.14 3.42 32.09
N ASN A 171 -55.34 4.03 30.91
CA ASN A 171 -56.53 3.81 30.10
C ASN A 171 -56.64 2.34 29.67
N ASN A 172 -55.52 1.73 29.26
CA ASN A 172 -55.51 0.29 28.91
C ASN A 172 -55.84 -0.60 30.11
N ARG A 173 -55.48 -0.19 31.34
CA ARG A 173 -55.86 -0.90 32.59
C ARG A 173 -57.31 -0.65 32.97
N ALA A 174 -57.84 0.55 32.71
CA ALA A 174 -59.21 0.95 33.07
C ALA A 174 -60.26 0.45 32.06
N THR A 175 -59.86 0.09 30.85
CA THR A 175 -60.74 -0.55 29.87
C THR A 175 -60.85 -2.04 30.14
N ILE A 176 -62.03 -2.47 30.59
CA ILE A 176 -62.38 -3.89 30.62
C ILE A 176 -62.59 -4.36 29.17
N PRO A 177 -62.04 -5.51 28.74
CA PRO A 177 -62.32 -6.06 27.42
C PRO A 177 -63.82 -6.21 27.20
N ILE A 178 -64.34 -5.77 26.05
CA ILE A 178 -65.79 -5.82 25.73
C ILE A 178 -66.40 -7.22 25.98
N ARG A 179 -65.63 -8.29 25.73
CA ARG A 179 -66.01 -9.69 26.02
C ARG A 179 -66.39 -9.95 27.48
N TRP A 180 -65.82 -9.23 28.44
CA TRP A 180 -66.12 -9.37 29.86
C TRP A 180 -67.33 -8.54 30.29
N ILE A 181 -67.72 -7.55 29.49
CA ILE A 181 -68.97 -6.80 29.67
C ILE A 181 -70.15 -7.63 29.15
N ASP A 182 -69.98 -8.31 28.00
CA ASP A 182 -71.00 -9.16 27.37
C ASP A 182 -71.25 -10.51 28.10
N ASN A 183 -70.29 -11.01 28.88
CA ASN A 183 -70.45 -12.28 29.60
C ASN A 183 -71.44 -12.22 30.77
N ARG A 184 -71.89 -11.03 31.20
CA ARG A 184 -72.93 -10.91 32.24
C ARG A 184 -74.33 -11.28 31.74
N VAL A 185 -74.56 -11.30 30.43
CA VAL A 185 -75.87 -11.60 29.84
C VAL A 185 -76.01 -13.07 29.42
N LYS A 186 -74.91 -13.84 29.42
CA LYS A 186 -74.91 -15.24 28.94
C LYS A 186 -75.19 -16.31 30.00
N ASN A 187 -75.30 -15.95 31.28
CA ASN A 187 -75.56 -16.92 32.35
C ASN A 187 -77.06 -17.16 32.65
N VAL A 188 -77.97 -16.86 31.72
CA VAL A 188 -79.42 -17.08 31.90
C VAL A 188 -80.01 -18.10 30.92
N VAL A 189 -79.23 -18.68 30.01
CA VAL A 189 -79.72 -19.75 29.13
C VAL A 189 -78.68 -20.87 29.08
N GLU A 190 -78.78 -21.80 30.02
CA GLU A 190 -78.24 -23.16 29.85
C GLU A 190 -79.20 -23.92 28.94
N ASP A 191 -78.91 -23.92 27.64
CA ASP A 191 -79.45 -24.93 26.73
C ASP A 191 -78.32 -25.77 26.17
N VAL A 192 -78.54 -27.07 26.31
CA VAL A 192 -77.68 -28.20 25.97
C VAL A 192 -77.26 -28.12 24.50
N LEU A 193 -76.02 -27.72 24.25
CA LEU A 193 -75.36 -27.93 22.95
C LEU A 193 -74.42 -29.14 23.06
N PRO A 194 -74.47 -30.10 22.11
CA PRO A 194 -73.60 -31.27 22.14
C PRO A 194 -72.12 -30.86 22.04
N PRO A 195 -71.21 -31.66 22.61
CA PRO A 195 -69.78 -31.34 22.58
C PRO A 195 -69.30 -31.22 21.13
N LYS A 196 -68.62 -30.12 20.82
CA LYS A 196 -67.98 -29.93 19.51
C LYS A 196 -66.98 -31.06 19.28
N PRO A 197 -66.94 -31.67 18.07
CA PRO A 197 -65.99 -32.72 17.78
C PRO A 197 -64.56 -32.21 17.92
N ALA A 198 -63.70 -33.04 18.50
CA ALA A 198 -62.30 -32.72 18.73
C ALA A 198 -61.60 -32.40 17.40
N THR A 199 -61.23 -31.14 17.20
CA THR A 199 -60.33 -30.75 16.11
C THR A 199 -59.00 -31.45 16.29
N ILE A 200 -58.62 -32.28 15.32
CA ILE A 200 -57.28 -32.86 15.21
C ILE A 200 -56.29 -31.70 15.21
N THR A 201 -55.47 -31.64 16.25
CA THR A 201 -54.35 -30.70 16.28
C THR A 201 -53.29 -31.25 15.36
N HIS A 202 -53.12 -30.66 14.18
CA HIS A 202 -51.89 -30.89 13.43
C HIS A 202 -50.74 -30.36 14.30
N GLU A 203 -49.81 -31.24 14.66
CA GLU A 203 -48.58 -30.86 15.35
C GLU A 203 -47.93 -29.73 14.57
N LYS A 204 -47.71 -28.58 15.23
CA LYS A 204 -46.96 -27.50 14.62
C LYS A 204 -45.58 -28.07 14.28
N PRO A 205 -45.07 -27.90 13.05
CA PRO A 205 -43.73 -28.39 12.74
C PRO A 205 -42.73 -27.82 13.75
N PRO A 206 -41.71 -28.59 14.15
CA PRO A 206 -40.70 -28.12 15.08
C PRO A 206 -40.12 -26.81 14.54
N LYS A 207 -39.97 -25.82 15.42
CA LYS A 207 -39.23 -24.61 15.06
C LYS A 207 -37.83 -25.07 14.68
N ILE A 208 -37.52 -24.99 13.39
CA ILE A 208 -36.15 -25.08 12.93
C ILE A 208 -35.50 -23.81 13.48
N ASP A 209 -34.70 -23.96 14.53
CA ASP A 209 -33.82 -22.91 15.02
C ASP A 209 -32.73 -22.71 13.97
N ASN A 210 -33.10 -22.05 12.87
CA ASN A 210 -32.13 -21.43 12.00
C ASN A 210 -31.51 -20.29 12.82
N GLU A 211 -30.44 -20.59 13.55
CA GLU A 211 -29.44 -19.62 13.97
C GLU A 211 -28.74 -19.04 12.73
N PHE A 212 -29.51 -18.42 11.84
CA PHE A 212 -28.98 -17.37 11.00
C PHE A 212 -28.71 -16.20 11.93
N LYS A 213 -27.54 -16.23 12.58
CA LYS A 213 -26.91 -15.02 13.12
C LYS A 213 -26.78 -14.09 11.94
N LYS A 214 -27.73 -13.16 11.81
CA LYS A 214 -27.64 -12.07 10.83
C LYS A 214 -26.23 -11.51 10.98
N PRO A 215 -25.41 -11.44 9.92
CA PRO A 215 -24.08 -10.85 10.03
C PRO A 215 -24.27 -9.47 10.67
N LEU A 216 -23.44 -9.13 11.66
CA LEU A 216 -23.51 -7.84 12.35
C LEU A 216 -23.47 -6.73 11.29
N ARG A 217 -24.63 -6.23 10.88
CA ARG A 217 -24.76 -5.13 9.93
C ARG A 217 -24.35 -3.87 10.66
N TYR A 218 -23.05 -3.62 10.69
CA TYR A 218 -22.46 -2.41 11.27
C TYR A 218 -22.88 -1.15 10.49
N PHE A 219 -23.35 -1.29 9.24
CA PHE A 219 -23.68 -0.17 8.34
C PHE A 219 -25.18 0.10 8.07
N GLU A 220 -26.11 -0.57 8.76
CA GLU A 220 -27.56 -0.32 8.56
C GLU A 220 -28.30 0.19 9.81
N LYS A 221 -27.62 0.90 10.71
CA LYS A 221 -28.33 1.82 11.61
C LYS A 221 -28.74 3.07 10.83
N ARG A 222 -29.63 2.90 9.84
CA ARG A 222 -30.37 4.03 9.29
C ARG A 222 -31.11 4.68 10.47
N PRO A 223 -30.98 5.99 10.70
CA PRO A 223 -31.71 6.66 11.77
C PRO A 223 -33.20 6.36 11.66
N LYS A 224 -33.77 5.75 12.71
CA LYS A 224 -35.20 5.32 12.76
C LYS A 224 -36.19 6.45 12.43
N HIS A 225 -35.77 7.71 12.54
CA HIS A 225 -36.61 8.87 12.29
C HIS A 225 -36.78 9.23 10.80
N ILE A 226 -35.89 8.78 9.90
CA ILE A 226 -35.96 9.11 8.47
C ILE A 226 -36.83 8.10 7.69
N PHE A 227 -36.82 6.82 8.08
CA PHE A 227 -37.49 5.74 7.34
C PHE A 227 -38.60 5.05 8.13
N ARG A 228 -39.45 5.82 8.82
CA ARG A 228 -40.66 5.24 9.40
C ARG A 228 -41.62 4.90 8.26
N ALA A 229 -41.83 3.61 7.98
CA ALA A 229 -42.87 3.18 7.06
C ALA A 229 -44.19 3.85 7.46
N ARG A 230 -44.81 4.61 6.55
CA ARG A 230 -46.10 5.26 6.79
C ARG A 230 -47.09 4.17 7.20
N SER A 231 -47.63 4.28 8.41
CA SER A 231 -48.68 3.39 8.89
C SER A 231 -49.89 3.48 7.95
N LYS A 232 -50.39 2.32 7.49
CA LYS A 232 -51.55 2.22 6.58
C LYS A 232 -52.83 2.89 7.12
N LYS A 233 -52.87 3.31 8.39
CA LYS A 233 -54.01 4.03 9.00
C LYS A 233 -54.16 5.49 8.54
N GLY A 234 -53.15 6.09 7.89
CA GLY A 234 -53.21 7.49 7.42
C GLY A 234 -53.70 7.69 5.99
N LEU A 235 -53.93 6.64 5.21
CA LEU A 235 -54.23 6.74 3.77
C LEU A 235 -55.72 6.83 3.43
N ARG A 236 -56.61 6.95 4.43
CA ARG A 236 -58.07 6.95 4.26
C ARG A 236 -58.73 8.34 4.31
N ARG A 237 -57.94 9.41 4.21
CA ARG A 237 -58.45 10.78 4.07
C ARG A 237 -57.76 11.49 2.91
N LYS A 238 -58.23 11.19 1.71
CA LYS A 238 -58.32 12.08 0.55
C LYS A 238 -59.53 11.63 -0.26
#